data_AF-A0A1V3WUW4-F1
#
_entry.id   AF-A0A1V3WUW4-F1
#
_cell.length_a   1.000
_cell.length_b   1.000
_cell.length_c   1.000
_cell.angle_alpha   90.00
_cell.angle_beta   90.00
_cell.angle_gamma   90.00
#
_symmetry.space_group_name_H-M   'P 1'
#
loop_
_entity.id
_entity.type
_entity.pdbx_description
1 polymer ?
#
loop_
_entity_poly.entity_id
_entity_poly.type
_entity_poly.pdbx_seq_one_letter_code
_entity_poly.pdbx_strand_id
1 'polypeptide(L)'
;MNVTQFRADLRAWLDDHDLTPGPDHSLQAQMRQLARVHRALYDAGWMRYGWPVDVGGLGGPALLRAIVGEEVVGRRLAEPGPYSMVEVLAPTMIDYAPPELAAQLVPRLLSGREHWCQGFSEPGSGSDLASLSTRAALAGRLDCQRAEGLDQLCAIRHSVHPAHPHRAGARGTHRIFGRSGHARHHRSPTAHHARRGRILRGLLRRRGDSGQPDARAPGRRLAARDGPAAL
;
A
#
# COMPACT_ATOMS: atom_id res chain seq x y z
N MET A 1 4.69 -27.78 12.66
CA MET A 1 5.14 -26.67 13.51
C MET A 1 4.05 -26.32 14.50
N ASN A 2 4.35 -26.21 15.79
CA ASN A 2 3.38 -25.82 16.81
C ASN A 2 3.18 -24.30 16.77
N VAL A 3 1.94 -23.86 16.55
CA VAL A 3 1.57 -22.44 16.37
C VAL A 3 1.85 -21.62 17.63
N THR A 4 1.57 -22.19 18.80
CA THR A 4 1.82 -21.53 20.09
C THR A 4 3.32 -21.31 20.31
N GLN A 5 4.13 -22.32 19.99
CA GLN A 5 5.59 -22.21 20.08
C GLN A 5 6.13 -21.18 19.10
N PHE A 6 5.68 -21.19 17.84
CA PHE A 6 6.11 -20.21 16.83
C PHE A 6 5.86 -18.77 17.28
N ARG A 7 4.68 -18.49 17.85
CA ARG A 7 4.38 -17.16 18.40
C ARG A 7 5.26 -16.82 19.59
N ALA A 8 5.51 -17.76 20.49
CA ALA A 8 6.39 -17.55 21.65
C ALA A 8 7.82 -17.22 21.20
N ASP A 9 8.37 -17.96 20.25
CA ASP A 9 9.72 -17.75 19.71
C ASP A 9 9.82 -16.39 18.99
N LEU A 10 8.81 -16.04 18.18
CA LEU A 10 8.75 -14.74 17.53
C LEU A 10 8.72 -13.58 18.54
N ARG A 11 7.92 -13.73 19.61
CA ARG A 11 7.83 -12.71 20.67
C ARG A 11 9.15 -12.54 21.39
N ALA A 12 9.79 -13.64 21.80
CA ALA A 12 11.11 -13.60 22.43
C ALA A 12 12.13 -12.91 21.52
N TRP A 13 12.14 -13.26 20.23
CA TRP A 13 13.01 -12.61 19.26
C TRP A 13 12.72 -11.10 19.14
N LEU A 14 11.45 -10.70 19.08
CA LEU A 14 11.07 -9.28 19.02
C LEU A 14 11.39 -8.50 20.31
N ASP A 15 11.41 -9.17 21.46
CA ASP A 15 11.79 -8.55 22.74
C ASP A 15 13.32 -8.30 22.80
N ASP A 16 14.12 -9.16 22.18
CA ASP A 16 15.58 -9.03 22.09
C ASP A 16 16.04 -8.08 20.95
N HIS A 17 15.14 -7.66 20.05
CA HIS A 17 15.46 -6.81 18.90
C HIS A 17 14.67 -5.51 18.95
N ASP A 18 15.33 -4.42 19.36
CA ASP A 18 14.69 -3.11 19.36
C ASP A 18 14.37 -2.65 17.92
N LEU A 19 13.10 -2.79 17.54
CA LEU A 19 12.54 -2.30 16.29
C LEU A 19 11.59 -1.12 16.51
N THR A 20 11.68 -0.43 17.64
CA THR A 20 10.79 0.69 17.97
C THR A 20 10.90 1.79 16.90
N PRO A 21 9.78 2.33 16.40
CA PRO A 21 9.81 3.45 15.47
C PRO A 21 10.34 4.73 16.13
N GLY A 22 11.00 5.58 15.34
CA GLY A 22 11.36 6.93 15.79
C GLY A 22 10.15 7.86 15.94
N PRO A 23 10.35 9.09 16.44
CA PRO A 23 9.27 10.05 16.68
C PRO A 23 8.69 10.73 15.42
N ASP A 24 9.31 10.52 14.24
CA ASP A 24 8.82 11.05 12.97
C ASP A 24 7.69 10.15 12.43
N HIS A 25 6.48 10.69 12.35
CA HIS A 25 5.28 10.01 11.87
C HIS A 25 4.92 10.37 10.42
N SER A 26 5.83 10.99 9.67
CA SER A 26 5.61 11.21 8.24
C SER A 26 5.49 9.89 7.49
N LEU A 27 4.78 9.90 6.36
CA LEU A 27 4.70 8.72 5.48
C LEU A 27 6.09 8.19 5.11
N GLN A 28 7.04 9.09 4.86
CA GLN A 28 8.41 8.71 4.52
C GLN A 28 9.11 7.98 5.68
N ALA A 29 8.89 8.41 6.92
CA ALA A 29 9.40 7.71 8.09
C ALA A 29 8.73 6.36 8.31
N GLN A 30 7.41 6.28 8.13
CA GLN A 30 6.66 5.03 8.18
C GLN A 30 7.18 4.02 7.15
N MET A 31 7.51 4.46 5.93
CA MET A 31 8.06 3.56 4.90
C MET A 31 9.47 3.10 5.22
N ARG A 32 10.34 3.98 5.75
CA ARG A 32 11.67 3.58 6.23
C ARG A 32 11.58 2.60 7.39
N GLN A 33 10.64 2.82 8.30
CA GLN A 33 10.39 1.93 9.43
C GLN A 33 9.89 0.57 8.95
N LEU A 34 8.94 0.52 8.01
CA LEU A 34 8.46 -0.72 7.42
C LEU A 34 9.61 -1.49 6.76
N ALA A 35 10.46 -0.81 5.98
CA ALA A 35 11.64 -1.41 5.35
C ALA A 35 12.59 -2.03 6.38
N ARG A 36 12.84 -1.32 7.48
CA ARG A 36 13.70 -1.77 8.59
C ARG A 36 13.14 -3.02 9.27
N VAL A 37 11.84 -3.02 9.57
CA VAL A 37 11.16 -4.16 10.21
C VAL A 37 11.15 -5.37 9.27
N HIS A 38 10.80 -5.20 8.00
CA HIS A 38 10.81 -6.28 7.01
C HIS A 38 12.22 -6.85 6.83
N ARG A 39 13.26 -6.01 6.74
CA ARG A 39 14.65 -6.47 6.65
C ARG A 39 15.01 -7.36 7.83
N ALA A 40 14.81 -6.86 9.06
CA ALA A 40 15.20 -7.58 10.27
C ALA A 40 14.48 -8.93 10.39
N LEU A 41 13.16 -8.95 10.14
CA LEU A 41 12.38 -10.18 10.18
C LEU A 41 12.73 -11.15 9.05
N TYR A 42 13.04 -10.65 7.85
CA TYR A 42 13.40 -11.49 6.71
C TYR A 42 14.78 -12.12 6.89
N ASP A 43 15.76 -11.35 7.35
CA ASP A 43 17.11 -11.83 7.63
C ASP A 43 17.11 -12.90 8.74
N ALA A 44 16.21 -12.75 9.73
CA ALA A 44 15.96 -13.77 10.76
C ALA A 44 15.01 -14.91 10.32
N GLY A 45 14.46 -14.85 9.10
CA GLY A 45 13.59 -15.88 8.52
C GLY A 45 12.10 -15.77 8.84
N TRP A 46 11.68 -14.93 9.79
CA TRP A 46 10.29 -14.76 10.19
C TRP A 46 9.36 -14.39 9.02
N MET A 47 9.77 -13.45 8.16
CA MET A 47 8.99 -13.04 6.98
C MET A 47 8.96 -14.07 5.83
N ARG A 48 9.68 -15.20 5.98
CA ARG A 48 9.75 -16.25 4.95
C ARG A 48 8.77 -17.40 5.22
N TYR A 49 8.33 -17.58 6.47
CA TYR A 49 7.36 -18.62 6.84
C TYR A 49 5.99 -18.39 6.20
N GLY A 50 5.32 -19.47 5.80
CA GLY A 50 4.00 -19.45 5.17
C GLY A 50 3.99 -19.03 3.70
N TRP A 51 5.16 -18.78 3.10
CA TRP A 51 5.35 -18.56 1.66
C TRP A 51 5.96 -19.80 0.99
N PRO A 52 5.65 -20.08 -0.29
CA PRO A 52 6.26 -21.19 -1.04
C PRO A 52 7.79 -21.10 -1.12
N VAL A 53 8.45 -22.25 -1.14
CA VAL A 53 9.92 -22.33 -1.21
C VAL A 53 10.48 -21.77 -2.51
N ASP A 54 9.74 -21.91 -3.62
CA ASP A 54 10.15 -21.46 -4.96
C ASP A 54 10.26 -19.94 -5.08
N VAL A 55 9.64 -19.20 -4.14
CA VAL A 55 9.75 -17.73 -4.04
C VAL A 55 10.59 -17.29 -2.83
N GLY A 56 11.48 -18.16 -2.36
CA GLY A 56 12.39 -17.89 -1.25
C GLY A 56 11.75 -17.99 0.14
N GLY A 57 10.54 -18.53 0.23
CA GLY A 57 9.87 -18.84 1.50
C GLY A 57 10.46 -20.04 2.23
N LEU A 58 9.88 -20.36 3.39
CA LEU A 58 10.20 -21.53 4.21
C LEU A 58 9.03 -22.52 4.29
N GLY A 59 7.95 -22.29 3.52
CA GLY A 59 6.75 -23.10 3.55
C GLY A 59 5.95 -22.96 4.85
N GLY A 60 4.92 -23.79 4.99
CA GLY A 60 4.00 -23.79 6.13
C GLY A 60 2.66 -23.10 5.84
N PRO A 61 1.71 -23.16 6.78
CA PRO A 61 0.38 -22.59 6.60
C PRO A 61 0.40 -21.05 6.60
N ALA A 62 -0.56 -20.45 5.90
CA ALA A 62 -0.79 -19.00 5.87
C ALA A 62 -0.95 -18.37 7.27
N LEU A 63 -1.43 -19.14 8.24
CA LEU A 63 -1.58 -18.72 9.64
C LEU A 63 -0.27 -18.18 10.24
N LEU A 64 0.89 -18.68 9.81
CA LEU A 64 2.19 -18.19 10.28
C LEU A 64 2.43 -16.74 9.89
N ARG A 65 2.03 -16.37 8.67
CA ARG A 65 2.12 -14.98 8.15
C ARG A 65 1.21 -14.05 8.93
N ALA A 66 -0.01 -14.51 9.23
CA ALA A 66 -0.96 -13.78 10.07
C ALA A 66 -0.37 -13.52 11.47
N ILE A 67 0.28 -14.51 12.09
CA ILE A 67 0.92 -14.36 13.40
C ILE A 67 2.04 -13.32 13.36
N VAL A 68 2.90 -13.35 12.35
CA VAL A 68 3.95 -12.32 12.19
C VAL A 68 3.32 -10.93 12.08
N GLY A 69 2.28 -10.79 11.26
CA GLY A 69 1.57 -9.52 11.11
C GLY A 69 0.91 -9.02 12.38
N GLU A 70 0.24 -9.90 13.13
CA GLU A 70 -0.37 -9.55 14.41
C GLU A 70 0.66 -9.07 15.43
N GLU A 71 1.80 -9.74 15.56
CA GLU A 71 2.84 -9.31 16.51
C GLU A 71 3.49 -7.98 16.07
N VAL A 72 3.78 -7.81 14.78
CA VAL A 72 4.39 -6.57 14.25
C VAL A 72 3.45 -5.36 14.42
N VAL A 73 2.21 -5.50 13.97
CA VAL A 73 1.22 -4.41 14.01
C VAL A 73 0.70 -4.20 15.43
N GLY A 74 0.46 -5.27 16.18
CA GLY A 74 0.02 -5.20 17.58
C GLY A 74 1.03 -4.52 18.50
N ARG A 75 2.33 -4.69 18.22
CA ARG A 75 3.43 -3.97 18.90
C ARG A 75 3.71 -2.59 18.33
N ARG A 76 2.94 -2.13 17.33
CA ARG A 76 3.10 -0.83 16.65
C ARG A 76 4.48 -0.63 16.01
N LEU A 77 5.10 -1.71 15.52
CA LEU A 77 6.40 -1.65 14.85
C LEU A 77 6.27 -1.16 13.40
N ALA A 78 5.10 -1.35 12.78
CA ALA A 78 4.77 -0.85 11.45
C ALA A 78 3.28 -0.47 11.37
N GLU A 79 2.96 0.44 10.45
CA GLU A 79 1.57 0.86 10.21
C GLU A 79 0.76 -0.27 9.56
N PRO A 80 -0.48 -0.53 10.02
CA PRO A 80 -1.29 -1.65 9.52
C PRO A 80 -1.53 -1.63 8.01
N GLY A 81 -1.83 -0.44 7.45
CA GLY A 81 -2.16 -0.29 6.02
C GLY A 81 -0.99 -0.67 5.10
N PRO A 82 0.18 -0.02 5.25
CA PRO A 82 1.37 -0.41 4.50
C PRO A 82 1.83 -1.85 4.73
N TYR A 83 1.73 -2.35 5.98
CA TYR A 83 2.13 -3.72 6.29
C TYR A 83 1.24 -4.75 5.55
N SER A 84 -0.08 -4.55 5.53
CA SER A 84 -1.02 -5.49 4.92
C SER A 84 -0.86 -5.63 3.40
N MET A 85 -0.20 -4.69 2.72
CA MET A 85 0.05 -4.77 1.28
C MET A 85 0.84 -6.03 0.88
N VAL A 86 1.68 -6.57 1.77
CA VAL A 86 2.39 -7.83 1.49
C VAL A 86 1.42 -9.00 1.30
N GLU A 87 0.36 -9.03 2.09
CA GLU A 87 -0.66 -10.09 2.09
C GLU A 87 -1.60 -10.02 0.89
N VAL A 88 -1.65 -8.86 0.21
CA VAL A 88 -2.45 -8.67 -1.01
C VAL A 88 -1.59 -8.91 -2.26
N LEU A 89 -0.39 -8.34 -2.30
CA LEU A 89 0.41 -8.28 -3.51
C LEU A 89 1.28 -9.53 -3.74
N ALA A 90 1.83 -10.12 -2.67
CA ALA A 90 2.67 -11.30 -2.84
C ALA A 90 1.90 -12.52 -3.38
N PRO A 91 0.70 -12.88 -2.86
CA PRO A 91 -0.08 -13.97 -3.45
C PRO A 91 -0.43 -13.72 -4.92
N THR A 92 -0.82 -12.49 -5.26
CA THR A 92 -1.11 -12.11 -6.65
C THR A 92 0.09 -12.34 -7.57
N MET A 93 1.30 -11.99 -7.13
CA MET A 93 2.51 -12.26 -7.91
C MET A 93 2.82 -13.75 -8.01
N ILE A 94 2.62 -14.52 -6.93
CA ILE A 94 2.86 -15.97 -6.92
C ILE A 94 1.91 -16.69 -7.88
N ASP A 95 0.64 -16.30 -7.89
CA ASP A 95 -0.41 -17.02 -8.63
C ASP A 95 -0.47 -16.65 -10.12
N TYR A 96 -0.14 -15.40 -10.48
CA TYR A 96 -0.38 -14.89 -11.83
C TYR A 96 0.87 -14.46 -12.61
N ALA A 97 2.02 -14.28 -11.95
CA ALA A 97 3.25 -13.94 -12.67
C ALA A 97 3.93 -15.21 -13.25
N PRO A 98 4.77 -15.07 -14.29
CA PRO A 98 5.71 -16.12 -14.65
C PRO A 98 6.50 -16.59 -13.42
N PRO A 99 6.69 -17.90 -13.20
CA PRO A 99 7.34 -18.42 -11.99
C PRO A 99 8.72 -17.79 -11.74
N GLU A 100 9.50 -17.55 -12.78
CA GLU A 100 10.84 -16.94 -12.68
C GLU A 100 10.76 -15.49 -12.21
N LEU A 101 9.72 -14.76 -12.60
CA LEU A 101 9.49 -13.39 -12.18
C LEU A 101 9.05 -13.33 -10.71
N ALA A 102 8.15 -14.23 -10.30
CA ALA A 102 7.73 -14.35 -8.91
C ALA A 102 8.92 -14.70 -8.00
N ALA A 103 9.73 -15.68 -8.41
CA ALA A 103 10.93 -16.10 -7.69
C ALA A 103 11.96 -14.97 -7.53
N GLN A 104 12.05 -14.06 -8.50
CA GLN A 104 12.96 -12.91 -8.44
C GLN A 104 12.41 -11.75 -7.59
N LEU A 105 11.11 -11.43 -7.71
CA LEU A 105 10.53 -10.21 -7.17
C LEU A 105 9.95 -10.37 -5.77
N VAL A 106 9.30 -11.49 -5.47
CA VAL A 106 8.68 -11.71 -4.15
C VAL A 106 9.70 -11.59 -3.00
N PRO A 107 10.93 -12.16 -3.08
CA PRO A 107 11.95 -11.93 -2.05
C PRO A 107 12.30 -10.46 -1.81
N ARG A 108 12.21 -9.60 -2.84
CA ARG A 108 12.50 -8.16 -2.69
C ARG A 108 11.43 -7.46 -1.86
N LEU A 109 10.16 -7.82 -2.05
CA LEU A 109 9.03 -7.34 -1.24
C LEU A 109 9.13 -7.85 0.20
N LEU A 110 9.29 -9.18 0.39
CA LEU A 110 9.33 -9.80 1.71
C LEU A 110 10.48 -9.27 2.58
N SER A 111 11.62 -8.98 1.95
CA SER A 111 12.81 -8.45 2.63
C SER A 111 12.82 -6.94 2.82
N GLY A 112 11.77 -6.22 2.36
CA GLY A 112 11.71 -4.76 2.42
C GLY A 112 12.75 -4.05 1.55
N ARG A 113 13.33 -4.73 0.54
CA ARG A 113 14.15 -4.08 -0.49
C ARG A 113 13.29 -3.23 -1.43
N GLU A 114 12.07 -3.67 -1.66
CA GLU A 114 11.07 -2.98 -2.46
C GLU A 114 9.78 -2.86 -1.67
N HIS A 115 9.08 -1.76 -1.90
CA HIS A 115 7.71 -1.55 -1.44
C HIS A 115 6.83 -1.42 -2.66
N TRP A 116 5.74 -2.16 -2.66
CA TRP A 116 4.78 -2.15 -3.74
C TRP A 116 3.48 -1.52 -3.27
N CYS A 117 2.73 -0.96 -4.22
CA CYS A 117 1.42 -0.40 -3.98
C CYS A 117 0.44 -0.87 -5.07
N GLN A 118 -0.85 -0.82 -4.76
CA GLN A 118 -1.91 -1.09 -5.71
C GLN A 118 -2.40 0.23 -6.29
N GLY A 119 -2.30 0.39 -7.61
CA GLY A 119 -2.66 1.61 -8.34
C GLY A 119 -3.98 1.48 -9.08
N PHE A 120 -5.08 1.15 -8.38
CA PHE A 120 -6.39 0.94 -9.01
C PHE A 120 -7.23 2.21 -9.15
N SER A 121 -7.17 3.12 -8.18
CA SER A 121 -8.07 4.28 -8.14
C SER A 121 -7.66 5.37 -9.14
N GLU A 122 -8.66 5.91 -9.84
CA GLU A 122 -8.53 7.03 -10.76
C GLU A 122 -9.65 8.06 -10.51
N PRO A 123 -9.49 9.32 -10.94
CA PRO A 123 -10.61 10.27 -10.94
C PRO A 123 -11.80 9.71 -11.74
N GLY A 124 -12.93 9.46 -11.06
CA GLY A 124 -14.12 8.85 -11.67
C GLY A 124 -14.20 7.32 -11.56
N SER A 125 -13.16 6.64 -11.08
CA SER A 125 -13.13 5.18 -10.92
C SER A 125 -12.65 4.80 -9.52
N GLY A 126 -13.63 4.50 -8.65
CA GLY A 126 -13.45 4.03 -7.27
C GLY A 126 -13.99 2.62 -7.10
N SER A 127 -15.19 2.50 -6.52
CA SER A 127 -15.87 1.20 -6.35
C SER A 127 -16.17 0.50 -7.68
N ASP A 128 -16.39 1.27 -8.75
CA ASP A 128 -16.51 0.75 -10.12
C ASP A 128 -15.13 0.71 -10.79
N LEU A 129 -14.34 -0.31 -10.44
CA LEU A 129 -13.00 -0.49 -10.98
C LEU A 129 -13.00 -0.75 -12.49
N ALA A 130 -14.08 -1.32 -13.04
CA ALA A 130 -14.19 -1.61 -14.48
C ALA A 130 -14.24 -0.34 -15.35
N SER A 131 -14.57 0.81 -14.75
CA SER A 131 -14.61 2.11 -15.42
C SER A 131 -13.23 2.77 -15.63
N LEU A 132 -12.13 2.14 -15.21
CA LEU A 132 -10.79 2.72 -15.27
C LEU A 132 -10.39 3.16 -16.68
N SER A 133 -9.62 4.25 -16.75
CA SER A 133 -9.23 4.92 -18.00
C SER A 133 -7.75 4.73 -18.35
N THR A 134 -6.92 4.24 -17.42
CA THR A 134 -5.51 3.92 -17.70
C THR A 134 -5.40 2.87 -18.81
N ARG A 135 -4.58 3.16 -19.82
CA ARG A 135 -4.34 2.25 -20.96
C ARG A 135 -2.85 1.96 -21.11
N ALA A 136 -2.53 0.70 -21.38
CA ALA A 136 -1.23 0.28 -21.89
C ALA A 136 -1.36 0.03 -23.40
N ALA A 137 -0.48 0.64 -24.20
CA ALA A 137 -0.40 0.38 -25.63
C ALA A 137 0.89 -0.40 -25.91
N LEU A 138 0.79 -1.48 -26.70
CA LEU A 138 1.96 -2.23 -27.14
C LEU A 138 2.81 -1.33 -28.06
N ALA A 139 4.03 -1.02 -27.62
CA ALA A 139 4.99 -0.24 -28.40
C ALA A 139 6.09 -1.16 -28.96
N GLY A 140 5.81 -1.78 -30.12
CA GLY A 140 6.76 -2.65 -30.81
C GLY A 140 6.81 -4.09 -30.29
N ARG A 141 7.64 -4.92 -30.94
CA ARG A 141 7.87 -6.32 -30.57
C ARG A 141 8.95 -6.33 -29.48
N LEU A 142 8.56 -6.72 -28.26
CA LEU A 142 9.52 -6.93 -27.17
C LEU A 142 10.21 -8.26 -27.43
N ASP A 143 11.44 -8.23 -27.94
CA ASP A 143 12.33 -9.38 -27.83
C ASP A 143 12.75 -9.49 -26.36
N CYS A 144 12.03 -10.30 -25.60
CA CYS A 144 12.35 -10.64 -24.21
C CYS A 144 13.57 -11.58 -24.18
N GLN A 145 14.70 -11.13 -24.72
CA GLN A 145 15.99 -11.74 -24.41
C GLN A 145 16.46 -11.20 -23.07
N ARG A 146 16.78 -12.15 -22.18
CA ARG A 146 17.29 -11.98 -20.83
C ARG A 146 18.48 -11.02 -20.84
N ALA A 147 18.24 -9.73 -20.60
CA ALA A 147 19.31 -8.77 -20.42
C ALA A 147 19.84 -8.94 -19.00
N GLU A 148 21.03 -9.51 -18.86
CA GLU A 148 21.77 -9.43 -17.61
C GLU A 148 21.93 -7.96 -17.22
N GLY A 149 21.34 -7.57 -16.09
CA GLY A 149 21.65 -6.31 -15.41
C GLY A 149 20.67 -5.14 -15.54
N LEU A 150 19.52 -5.24 -16.21
CA LEU A 150 18.53 -4.16 -16.26
C LEU A 150 17.09 -4.68 -16.15
N ASP A 151 16.42 -4.38 -15.02
CA ASP A 151 14.99 -4.62 -14.80
C ASP A 151 14.19 -3.94 -15.95
N GLN A 152 13.52 -4.75 -16.78
CA GLN A 152 12.78 -4.30 -17.97
C GLN A 152 11.54 -3.49 -17.58
N LEU A 153 11.49 -2.25 -18.08
CA LEU A 153 10.36 -1.34 -17.99
C LEU A 153 9.35 -1.61 -19.12
N CYS A 154 8.13 -2.00 -18.77
CA CYS A 154 6.97 -1.71 -19.63
C CYS A 154 6.71 -0.20 -19.57
N ALA A 155 6.79 0.50 -20.70
CA ALA A 155 6.42 1.90 -20.78
C ALA A 155 4.89 2.06 -20.66
N ILE A 156 4.37 2.29 -19.45
CA ILE A 156 2.97 2.66 -19.24
C ILE A 156 2.79 4.13 -19.64
N ARG A 157 2.30 4.38 -20.87
CA ARG A 157 1.91 5.74 -21.29
C ARG A 157 0.62 6.14 -20.57
N HIS A 158 0.74 7.01 -19.57
CA HIS A 158 -0.41 7.67 -18.97
C HIS A 158 -0.85 8.82 -19.89
N SER A 159 -2.07 8.74 -20.40
CA SER A 159 -2.74 9.84 -21.10
C SER A 159 -3.80 10.40 -20.15
N VAL A 160 -3.42 11.34 -19.28
CA VAL A 160 -4.45 12.09 -18.52
C VAL A 160 -5.07 13.08 -19.51
N HIS A 161 -6.22 12.75 -20.07
CA HIS A 161 -7.01 13.75 -20.79
C HIS A 161 -7.66 14.66 -19.75
N PRO A 162 -7.35 15.97 -19.71
CA PRO A 162 -8.10 16.87 -18.86
C PRO A 162 -9.54 16.91 -19.36
N ALA A 163 -10.49 16.67 -18.46
CA ALA A 163 -11.89 16.99 -18.66
C ALA A 163 -12.05 18.53 -18.63
N HIS A 164 -11.56 19.22 -19.67
CA HIS A 164 -12.00 20.53 -20.16
C HIS A 164 -11.07 21.01 -21.30
N PRO A 165 -11.60 21.50 -22.43
CA PRO A 165 -10.82 21.74 -23.63
C PRO A 165 -10.24 23.15 -23.64
N HIS A 166 -9.28 23.49 -22.76
CA HIS A 166 -8.43 24.67 -22.96
C HIS A 166 -7.10 24.55 -22.20
N ARG A 167 -6.11 23.92 -22.85
CA ARG A 167 -4.69 24.35 -22.95
C ARG A 167 -3.84 23.18 -23.46
N ALA A 168 -3.26 23.36 -24.64
CA ALA A 168 -2.34 22.43 -25.24
C ALA A 168 -0.99 22.42 -24.50
N GLY A 169 -0.41 21.22 -24.34
CA GLY A 169 1.04 21.05 -24.28
C GLY A 169 1.67 20.84 -22.90
N ALA A 170 1.61 19.60 -22.40
CA ALA A 170 2.72 19.03 -21.62
C ALA A 170 2.68 17.50 -21.76
N ARG A 171 3.49 16.94 -22.67
CA ARG A 171 3.74 15.49 -22.72
C ARG A 171 4.78 15.17 -21.65
N GLY A 172 4.33 14.70 -20.49
CA GLY A 172 5.22 14.20 -19.45
C GLY A 172 5.33 12.67 -19.53
N THR A 173 6.52 12.14 -19.76
CA THR A 173 6.83 10.74 -19.47
C THR A 173 7.26 10.66 -18.00
N HIS A 174 6.36 10.26 -17.10
CA HIS A 174 6.76 9.95 -15.73
C HIS A 174 7.20 8.48 -15.66
N ARG A 175 8.47 8.25 -15.34
CA ARG A 175 8.97 6.93 -14.93
C ARG A 175 8.47 6.70 -13.50
N ILE A 176 7.62 5.70 -13.29
CA ILE A 176 7.35 5.20 -11.94
C ILE A 176 8.56 4.33 -11.57
N PHE A 177 9.56 4.96 -10.95
CA PHE A 177 10.70 4.30 -10.33
C PHE A 177 10.74 4.76 -8.88
N GLY A 178 10.42 3.86 -7.94
CA GLY A 178 10.69 4.07 -6.52
C GLY A 178 12.17 3.85 -6.25
N ARG A 179 13.01 4.86 -6.51
CA ARG A 179 14.40 4.89 -6.05
C ARG A 179 14.63 6.18 -5.25
N SER A 180 14.73 6.06 -3.93
CA SER A 180 15.10 7.15 -3.03
C SER A 180 16.59 7.45 -3.17
N GLY A 181 16.94 8.26 -4.17
CA GLY A 181 18.29 8.81 -4.35
C GLY A 181 18.35 10.27 -3.89
N HIS A 182 19.23 10.57 -2.93
CA HIS A 182 19.55 11.93 -2.49
C HIS A 182 19.99 12.84 -3.65
N ALA A 183 19.25 13.93 -3.87
CA ALA A 183 19.74 15.06 -4.64
C ALA A 183 20.24 16.14 -3.66
N ARG A 184 21.56 16.33 -3.59
CA ARG A 184 22.19 17.48 -2.94
C ARG A 184 21.96 18.70 -3.84
N HIS A 185 21.25 19.72 -3.33
CA HIS A 185 21.21 21.02 -3.98
C HIS A 185 22.32 21.92 -3.44
N HIS A 186 23.24 22.29 -4.33
CA HIS A 186 24.16 23.41 -4.15
C HIS A 186 23.36 24.70 -3.90
N ARG A 187 23.67 25.40 -2.81
CA ARG A 187 23.28 26.79 -2.57
C ARG A 187 24.29 27.73 -3.20
N SER A 188 23.82 28.86 -3.75
CA SER A 188 24.33 30.22 -3.46
C SER A 188 23.55 31.32 -4.21
N PRO A 189 23.62 32.61 -3.78
CA PRO A 189 22.42 33.38 -3.42
C PRO A 189 22.21 34.71 -4.18
N THR A 190 21.06 35.36 -3.90
CA THR A 190 20.76 36.83 -3.82
C THR A 190 19.28 37.03 -4.26
N ALA A 191 18.50 38.06 -3.90
CA ALA A 191 18.39 38.98 -2.77
C ALA A 191 16.99 39.65 -2.90
N HIS A 192 16.39 40.02 -1.77
CA HIS A 192 15.40 41.09 -1.52
C HIS A 192 14.36 41.51 -2.59
N HIS A 193 13.06 41.42 -2.24
CA HIS A 193 12.26 42.62 -1.89
C HIS A 193 10.89 42.26 -1.28
N ALA A 194 10.51 43.02 -0.25
CA ALA A 194 9.25 42.96 0.45
C ALA A 194 8.13 43.71 -0.29
N ARG A 195 6.86 43.33 -0.06
CA ARG A 195 5.73 44.28 0.00
C ARG A 195 4.54 43.69 0.77
N ARG A 196 4.05 44.50 1.71
CA ARG A 196 2.85 44.31 2.54
C ARG A 196 1.59 44.67 1.74
N GLY A 197 0.48 44.02 2.04
CA GLY A 197 -0.87 44.44 1.65
C GLY A 197 -1.92 43.71 2.48
N ARG A 198 -2.72 44.48 3.23
CA ARG A 198 -3.76 44.04 4.18
C ARG A 198 -5.13 44.43 3.60
N ILE A 199 -6.21 43.82 4.13
CA ILE A 199 -7.64 44.22 4.08
C ILE A 199 -8.39 43.66 2.83
N LEU A 200 -9.55 42.97 2.88
CA LEU A 200 -10.82 43.25 3.59
C LEU A 200 -11.62 41.97 3.95
N ARG A 201 -12.31 42.03 5.09
CA ARG A 201 -13.38 41.11 5.54
C ARG A 201 -14.67 41.36 4.76
N GLY A 202 -15.39 40.29 4.41
CA GLY A 202 -16.79 40.35 3.97
C GLY A 202 -17.63 39.33 4.74
N LEU A 203 -18.43 39.82 5.68
CA LEU A 203 -19.51 39.11 6.37
C LEU A 203 -20.76 39.16 5.50
N LEU A 204 -21.46 38.04 5.34
CA LEU A 204 -22.92 38.03 5.14
C LEU A 204 -23.49 36.74 5.77
N ARG A 205 -24.33 36.94 6.79
CA ARG A 205 -25.18 35.96 7.48
C ARG A 205 -26.60 36.04 6.91
N ARG A 206 -27.26 34.90 6.75
CA ARG A 206 -28.71 34.60 7.00
C ARG A 206 -28.78 33.05 7.01
N ARG A 207 -29.03 32.32 8.10
CA ARG A 207 -30.19 32.15 9.01
C ARG A 207 -31.51 31.67 8.36
N GLY A 208 -32.01 30.56 8.93
CA GLY A 208 -33.24 29.79 8.69
C GLY A 208 -32.89 28.30 8.84
N ASP A 209 -32.83 27.68 10.04
CA ASP A 209 -33.94 27.26 10.93
C ASP A 209 -35.10 26.61 10.13
N SER A 210 -35.64 25.44 10.45
CA SER A 210 -35.58 24.52 11.60
C SER A 210 -36.41 23.27 11.22
N GLY A 211 -36.33 22.17 12.00
CA GLY A 211 -37.41 21.18 12.01
C GLY A 211 -37.00 19.71 12.04
N GLN A 212 -36.62 19.24 13.22
CA GLN A 212 -36.64 17.83 13.59
C GLN A 212 -37.74 17.65 14.65
N PRO A 213 -38.47 16.52 14.65
CA PRO A 213 -39.04 16.02 15.90
C PRO A 213 -38.64 14.57 16.19
N ASP A 214 -38.71 14.27 17.47
CA ASP A 214 -38.26 13.09 18.19
C ASP A 214 -39.44 12.14 18.54
N ALA A 215 -39.08 10.89 18.81
CA ALA A 215 -39.67 9.93 19.76
C ALA A 215 -41.03 9.19 19.52
N ARG A 216 -40.87 7.85 19.49
CA ARG A 216 -41.60 6.77 20.23
C ARG A 216 -42.87 6.12 19.65
N ALA A 217 -42.83 4.78 19.69
CA ALA A 217 -43.80 3.73 19.29
C ALA A 217 -44.93 3.52 20.35
N PRO A 218 -45.96 2.61 20.22
CA PRO A 218 -45.80 1.16 19.96
C PRO A 218 -46.91 0.41 19.16
N GLY A 219 -46.60 -0.83 18.71
CA GLY A 219 -47.53 -1.97 18.77
C GLY A 219 -48.05 -2.58 17.45
N ARG A 220 -47.60 -3.81 17.11
CA ARG A 220 -48.42 -5.05 17.14
C ARG A 220 -47.63 -6.27 16.63
N ARG A 221 -47.81 -7.38 17.37
CA ARG A 221 -47.35 -8.75 17.08
C ARG A 221 -48.12 -9.35 15.91
N LEU A 222 -47.49 -10.27 15.16
CA LEU A 222 -48.08 -11.58 14.86
C LEU A 222 -46.96 -12.62 14.62
N ALA A 223 -47.10 -13.76 15.30
CA ALA A 223 -46.36 -15.01 15.12
C ALA A 223 -46.80 -15.68 13.78
N ALA A 224 -46.25 -16.75 13.22
CA ALA A 224 -45.34 -17.83 13.59
C ALA A 224 -44.91 -18.52 12.27
N ARG A 225 -43.84 -19.31 12.25
CA ARG A 225 -43.89 -20.76 11.99
C ARG A 225 -42.49 -21.38 11.90
N ASP A 226 -42.39 -22.49 12.62
CA ASP A 226 -41.26 -23.37 12.84
C ASP A 226 -40.93 -24.28 11.65
N GLY A 227 -39.62 -24.47 11.41
CA GLY A 227 -38.89 -25.73 11.16
C GLY A 227 -39.21 -26.62 9.93
N PRO A 228 -38.48 -27.74 9.75
CA PRO A 228 -37.27 -28.18 10.46
C PRO A 228 -36.08 -28.59 9.55
N ALA A 229 -35.01 -28.98 10.23
CA ALA A 229 -33.74 -29.49 9.74
C ALA A 229 -33.76 -30.98 9.34
N ALA A 230 -32.62 -31.38 8.77
CA ALA A 230 -32.02 -32.72 8.68
C ALA A 230 -32.43 -33.62 7.51
N LEU A 231 -31.42 -34.00 6.71
CA LEU A 231 -30.94 -35.38 6.53
C LEU A 231 -29.42 -35.36 6.39
#